data_AF-A0A835PS46-F1
#
_entry.id   AF-A0A835PS46-F1
#
_cell.length_a   1.000
_cell.length_b   1.000
_cell.length_c   1.000
_cell.angle_alpha   90.00
_cell.angle_beta   90.00
_cell.angle_gamma   90.00
#
_symmetry.space_group_name_H-M   'P 1'
#
loop_
_entity.id
_entity.type
_entity.pdbx_description
1 polymer ?
#
loop_
_entity_poly.entity_id
_entity_poly.type
_entity_poly.pdbx_seq_one_letter_code
_entity_poly.pdbx_strand_id
1 'polypeptide(L)'
;MNTRRGPSYPKTNLAAAVAAAGGMGIRQKRLYGGGTTRELRKRARKATRSVDFFDGLPDDLLLFILSNLSANAGDPADVINVFLTCRRFNRLGMHPVVLSKLSAKGTAVRADNWCESAHRFLKRCADAGSLEASYTLGMIKFYCLENRGGGTSLMAKAAMGSHSAALYSLAVIQFNGSGGSKNDKDLRAGVALCARAAYLGHVDALRELGHCLQDGYGVRQNVAEGRRFLVQANARELASVLSSASSSAAATLMSLQSAKGTRGFPSCSLLSDFGCNVPAPEAHPANRFMAAWFAARGGPAGIAGGDGLRMCSHVGCGRPETRRHEFRRCSVCGAVNYCSRACQALDWKVAHKVECAPMDRWLNYAVVGDGEAPPPANHAVMANRAAE
;
A
#
# COMPACT_ATOMS: atom_id res chain seq x y z
N MET A 1 25.53 -26.87 -14.18
CA MET A 1 24.29 -26.77 -14.97
C MET A 1 24.40 -25.55 -15.87
N ASN A 2 24.36 -25.77 -17.18
CA ASN A 2 24.51 -24.75 -18.21
C ASN A 2 23.33 -23.76 -18.16
N THR A 3 23.63 -22.47 -18.10
CA THR A 3 22.64 -21.39 -18.25
C THR A 3 22.20 -21.33 -19.72
N ARG A 4 20.89 -21.42 -19.97
CA ARG A 4 20.31 -21.17 -21.30
C ARG A 4 20.43 -19.67 -21.60
N ARG A 5 21.18 -19.32 -22.65
CA ARG A 5 21.30 -17.96 -23.18
C ARG A 5 20.13 -17.68 -24.14
N GLY A 6 19.32 -16.68 -23.85
CA GLY A 6 18.33 -16.14 -24.79
C GLY A 6 18.97 -15.21 -25.83
N PRO A 7 18.37 -15.05 -27.03
CA PRO A 7 18.97 -14.33 -28.15
C PRO A 7 18.54 -12.86 -28.10
N SER A 8 19.24 -12.00 -27.37
CA SER A 8 18.82 -10.59 -27.28
C SER A 8 19.98 -9.61 -27.16
N TYR A 9 21.07 -9.82 -27.90
CA TYR A 9 21.99 -8.72 -28.24
C TYR A 9 22.58 -8.94 -29.63
N PRO A 10 22.60 -7.94 -30.52
CA PRO A 10 23.29 -8.05 -31.80
C PRO A 10 24.79 -8.19 -31.56
N LYS A 11 25.43 -9.13 -32.28
CA LYS A 11 26.88 -9.33 -32.23
C LYS A 11 27.55 -8.16 -32.93
N THR A 12 28.02 -7.17 -32.17
CA THR A 12 28.92 -6.14 -32.72
C THR A 12 30.27 -6.78 -33.02
N ASN A 13 30.70 -6.67 -34.28
CA ASN A 13 31.89 -7.34 -34.80
C ASN A 13 33.15 -6.52 -34.45
N LEU A 14 33.57 -6.58 -33.18
CA LEU A 14 34.67 -5.78 -32.63
C LEU A 14 36.06 -6.15 -33.20
N ALA A 15 36.17 -7.22 -33.97
CA ALA A 15 37.40 -7.60 -34.65
C ALA A 15 37.82 -6.60 -35.74
N ALA A 16 36.88 -5.82 -36.29
CA ALA A 16 37.19 -4.78 -37.28
C ALA A 16 37.71 -3.48 -36.65
N ALA A 17 37.37 -3.18 -35.39
CA ALA A 17 37.72 -1.91 -34.74
C ALA A 17 39.15 -1.88 -34.19
N VAL A 18 39.71 -3.04 -33.81
CA VAL A 18 41.05 -3.12 -33.19
C VAL A 18 42.16 -3.23 -34.24
N ALA A 19 41.84 -3.65 -35.47
CA ALA A 19 42.83 -3.75 -36.56
C ALA A 19 43.24 -2.38 -37.15
N ALA A 20 42.49 -1.32 -36.89
CA ALA A 20 42.75 0.02 -37.44
C ALA A 20 43.72 0.88 -36.61
N ALA A 21 44.14 0.45 -35.41
CA ALA A 21 44.80 1.34 -34.44
C ALA A 21 46.24 0.95 -34.03
N GLY A 22 46.92 0.06 -34.76
CA GLY A 22 48.22 -0.48 -34.33
C GLY A 22 49.25 -0.68 -35.42
N GLY A 23 49.60 0.36 -36.17
CA GLY A 23 50.77 0.35 -37.04
C GLY A 23 52.03 0.58 -36.23
N MET A 24 52.81 -0.46 -35.94
CA MET A 24 54.26 -0.38 -35.69
C MET A 24 54.89 -1.77 -35.72
N GLY A 25 55.85 -1.95 -36.63
CA GLY A 25 56.42 -3.24 -36.99
C GLY A 25 57.33 -3.84 -35.92
N ILE A 26 57.28 -5.17 -35.78
CA ILE A 26 58.32 -5.96 -35.11
C ILE A 26 58.63 -7.20 -35.96
N ARG A 27 59.93 -7.34 -36.25
CA ARG A 27 60.59 -8.37 -37.06
C ARG A 27 60.21 -9.80 -36.64
N GLN A 28 59.84 -10.60 -37.63
CA GLN A 28 59.56 -12.03 -37.53
C GLN A 28 60.88 -12.81 -37.29
N LYS A 29 61.11 -13.31 -36.09
CA LYS A 29 62.09 -14.40 -35.85
C LYS A 29 61.36 -15.74 -35.95
N ARG A 30 61.66 -16.49 -37.01
CA ARG A 30 61.29 -17.90 -37.17
C ARG A 30 61.91 -18.71 -36.03
N LEU A 31 61.09 -19.39 -35.24
CA LEU A 31 61.49 -20.53 -34.44
C LEU A 31 60.59 -21.70 -34.82
N TYR A 32 61.22 -22.69 -35.46
CA TYR A 32 60.67 -24.01 -35.73
C TYR A 32 60.37 -24.71 -34.41
N GLY A 33 59.13 -25.13 -34.21
CA GLY A 33 58.71 -25.93 -33.07
C GLY A 33 57.35 -26.54 -33.37
N GLY A 34 57.35 -27.82 -33.74
CA GLY A 34 56.16 -28.59 -34.10
C GLY A 34 55.22 -28.80 -32.92
N GLY A 35 54.34 -27.82 -32.67
CA GLY A 35 53.15 -28.00 -31.84
C GLY A 35 51.98 -28.43 -32.73
N THR A 36 51.36 -29.56 -32.42
CA THR A 36 50.18 -30.05 -33.16
C THR A 36 49.11 -28.96 -33.24
N THR A 37 48.35 -28.91 -34.33
CA THR A 37 47.18 -28.02 -34.52
C THR A 37 46.18 -28.08 -33.36
N ARG A 38 46.21 -29.15 -32.56
CA ARG A 38 45.46 -29.36 -31.32
C ARG A 38 45.92 -28.49 -30.15
N GLU A 39 47.22 -28.21 -30.03
CA GLU A 39 47.78 -27.33 -28.97
C GLU A 39 47.58 -25.85 -29.27
N LEU A 40 47.73 -25.45 -30.54
CA LEU A 40 47.39 -24.10 -30.99
C LEU A 40 45.86 -23.86 -30.90
N ARG A 41 45.02 -24.84 -31.22
CA ARG A 41 43.56 -24.78 -30.94
C ARG A 41 43.23 -24.76 -29.45
N LYS A 42 43.99 -25.44 -28.59
CA LYS A 42 43.81 -25.37 -27.12
C LYS A 42 44.20 -23.98 -26.58
N ARG A 43 45.28 -23.37 -27.07
CA ARG A 43 45.69 -22.01 -26.71
C ARG A 43 44.74 -20.95 -27.29
N ALA A 44 44.25 -21.13 -28.52
CA ALA A 44 43.23 -20.25 -29.13
C ALA A 44 41.86 -20.37 -28.44
N ARG A 45 41.43 -21.58 -28.04
CA ARG A 45 40.24 -21.80 -27.20
C ARG A 45 40.40 -21.24 -25.78
N LYS A 46 41.63 -21.09 -25.28
CA LYS A 46 41.92 -20.43 -24.00
C LYS A 46 41.87 -18.89 -24.12
N ALA A 47 42.08 -18.35 -25.33
CA ALA A 47 42.09 -16.91 -25.62
C ALA A 47 40.73 -16.32 -26.01
N THR A 48 39.74 -17.14 -26.40
CA THR A 48 38.34 -16.71 -26.54
C THR A 48 37.52 -17.11 -25.33
N ARG A 49 37.96 -16.77 -24.10
CA ARG A 49 36.99 -16.61 -23.01
C ARG A 49 36.16 -15.40 -23.42
N SER A 50 34.92 -15.62 -23.85
CA SER A 50 33.97 -14.49 -23.93
C SER A 50 34.02 -13.83 -22.57
N VAL A 51 34.53 -12.61 -22.49
CA VAL A 51 34.54 -11.85 -21.24
C VAL A 51 33.08 -11.78 -20.84
N ASP A 52 32.71 -12.50 -19.78
CA ASP A 52 31.37 -12.42 -19.26
C ASP A 52 31.30 -11.10 -18.51
N PHE A 53 30.91 -10.05 -19.25
CA PHE A 53 30.80 -8.70 -18.71
C PHE A 53 29.91 -8.67 -17.46
N PHE A 54 28.99 -9.62 -17.33
CA PHE A 54 28.14 -9.76 -16.16
C PHE A 54 28.92 -10.19 -14.92
N ASP A 55 29.74 -11.23 -15.02
CA ASP A 55 30.58 -11.68 -13.89
C ASP A 55 31.63 -10.62 -13.49
N GLY A 56 32.00 -9.74 -14.42
CA GLY A 56 32.91 -8.62 -14.18
C GLY A 56 32.29 -7.38 -13.55
N LEU A 57 30.96 -7.26 -13.46
CA LEU A 57 30.32 -6.11 -12.81
C LEU A 57 30.67 -6.06 -11.32
N PRO A 58 30.95 -4.89 -10.74
CA PRO A 58 31.06 -4.74 -9.29
C PRO A 58 29.74 -5.01 -8.54
N ASP A 59 29.80 -5.64 -7.35
CA ASP A 59 28.61 -5.98 -6.55
C ASP A 59 27.87 -4.71 -6.05
N ASP A 60 28.56 -3.60 -5.81
CA ASP A 60 28.01 -2.30 -5.42
C ASP A 60 27.12 -1.68 -6.51
N LEU A 61 27.52 -1.77 -7.79
CA LEU A 61 26.67 -1.33 -8.91
C LEU A 61 25.39 -2.17 -8.99
N LEU A 62 25.52 -3.49 -8.81
CA LEU A 62 24.37 -4.38 -8.80
C LEU A 62 23.44 -4.11 -7.61
N LEU A 63 23.98 -3.86 -6.43
CA LEU A 63 23.19 -3.47 -5.25
C LEU A 63 22.43 -2.17 -5.50
N PHE A 64 23.07 -1.17 -6.11
CA PHE A 64 22.41 0.09 -6.49
C PHE A 64 21.23 -0.14 -7.45
N ILE A 65 21.46 -0.93 -8.52
CA ILE A 65 20.41 -1.26 -9.50
C ILE A 65 19.26 -2.01 -8.83
N LEU A 66 19.56 -3.03 -8.02
CA LEU A 66 18.55 -3.84 -7.33
C LEU A 66 17.77 -3.04 -6.27
N SER A 67 18.43 -2.13 -5.56
CA SER A 67 17.76 -1.20 -4.63
C SER A 67 16.81 -0.27 -5.37
N ASN A 68 17.21 0.25 -6.54
CA ASN A 68 16.34 1.10 -7.34
C ASN A 68 15.15 0.31 -7.92
N LEU A 69 15.38 -0.93 -8.37
CA LEU A 69 14.32 -1.84 -8.79
C LEU A 69 13.34 -2.10 -7.64
N SER A 70 13.83 -2.41 -6.44
CA SER A 70 12.99 -2.68 -5.27
C SER A 70 12.19 -1.45 -4.83
N ALA A 71 12.75 -0.25 -4.96
CA ALA A 71 12.07 1.02 -4.67
C ALA A 71 10.95 1.37 -5.66
N ASN A 72 11.04 0.89 -6.90
CA ASN A 72 10.09 1.20 -7.97
C ASN A 72 9.28 0.00 -8.44
N ALA A 73 9.38 -1.15 -7.75
CA ALA A 73 8.65 -2.36 -8.11
C ALA A 73 7.15 -2.10 -8.12
N GLY A 74 6.49 -2.48 -9.22
CA GLY A 74 5.05 -2.38 -9.40
C GLY A 74 4.28 -3.60 -8.88
N ASP A 75 4.98 -4.72 -8.69
CA ASP A 75 4.48 -5.96 -8.12
C ASP A 75 5.63 -6.74 -7.44
N PRO A 76 5.40 -7.61 -6.44
CA PRO A 76 6.48 -8.41 -5.86
C PRO A 76 7.22 -9.28 -6.88
N ALA A 77 6.56 -9.69 -7.96
CA ALA A 77 7.18 -10.48 -9.02
C ALA A 77 8.36 -9.75 -9.70
N ASP A 78 8.32 -8.41 -9.80
CA ASP A 78 9.39 -7.61 -10.41
C ASP A 78 10.72 -7.83 -9.67
N VAL A 79 10.65 -7.97 -8.35
CA VAL A 79 11.82 -8.16 -7.49
C VAL A 79 12.18 -9.65 -7.40
N ILE A 80 11.17 -10.51 -7.17
CA ILE A 80 11.38 -11.94 -6.96
C ILE A 80 11.97 -12.59 -8.23
N ASN A 81 11.47 -12.25 -9.41
CA ASN A 81 11.95 -12.84 -10.67
C ASN A 81 13.44 -12.56 -10.88
N VAL A 82 13.91 -11.35 -10.52
CA VAL A 82 15.33 -11.00 -10.60
C VAL A 82 16.15 -11.87 -9.64
N PHE A 83 15.65 -12.13 -8.43
CA PHE A 83 16.34 -12.97 -7.45
C PHE A 83 16.39 -14.45 -7.87
N LEU A 84 15.48 -14.88 -8.73
CA LEU A 84 15.42 -16.26 -9.25
C LEU A 84 16.33 -16.49 -10.46
N THR A 85 16.85 -15.42 -11.10
CA THR A 85 17.69 -15.54 -12.31
C THR A 85 18.98 -16.33 -12.08
N CYS A 86 19.71 -16.03 -11.00
CA CYS A 86 20.99 -16.66 -10.68
C CYS A 86 21.33 -16.52 -9.20
N ARG A 87 22.28 -17.35 -8.72
CA ARG A 87 22.73 -17.33 -7.31
C ARG A 87 23.29 -15.98 -6.89
N ARG A 88 23.97 -15.27 -7.79
CA ARG A 88 24.57 -13.96 -7.50
C ARG A 88 23.50 -12.90 -7.25
N PHE A 89 22.51 -12.81 -8.14
CA PHE A 89 21.38 -11.90 -7.97
C PHE A 89 20.49 -12.29 -6.79
N ASN A 90 20.33 -13.58 -6.52
CA ASN A 90 19.66 -14.02 -5.30
C ASN A 90 20.38 -13.49 -4.06
N ARG A 91 21.70 -13.68 -3.97
CA ARG A 91 22.52 -13.22 -2.84
C ARG A 91 22.45 -11.69 -2.66
N LEU A 92 22.63 -10.94 -3.74
CA LEU A 92 22.63 -9.47 -3.70
C LEU A 92 21.23 -8.89 -3.52
N GLY A 93 20.22 -9.51 -4.11
CA GLY A 93 18.82 -9.13 -3.95
C GLY A 93 18.32 -9.31 -2.52
N MET A 94 18.80 -10.35 -1.85
CA MET A 94 18.50 -10.59 -0.43
C MET A 94 19.39 -9.79 0.52
N HIS A 95 20.21 -8.86 0.02
CA HIS A 95 21.03 -7.97 0.82
C HIS A 95 20.16 -6.92 1.55
N PRO A 96 20.45 -6.57 2.82
CA PRO A 96 19.63 -5.64 3.60
C PRO A 96 19.36 -4.31 2.90
N VAL A 97 20.34 -3.75 2.17
CA VAL A 97 20.16 -2.47 1.46
C VAL A 97 19.07 -2.53 0.37
N VAL A 98 18.91 -3.68 -0.29
CA VAL A 98 17.89 -3.89 -1.32
C VAL A 98 16.54 -4.09 -0.64
N LEU A 99 16.48 -4.99 0.33
CA LEU A 99 15.24 -5.31 1.06
C LEU A 99 14.67 -4.11 1.83
N SER A 100 15.54 -3.21 2.34
CA SER A 100 15.12 -1.99 3.05
C SER A 100 14.37 -0.99 2.15
N LYS A 101 14.56 -1.09 0.83
CA LYS A 101 14.00 -0.16 -0.16
C LYS A 101 12.73 -0.67 -0.83
N LEU A 102 12.18 -1.81 -0.39
CA LEU A 102 10.99 -2.40 -1.00
C LEU A 102 9.81 -1.42 -1.01
N SER A 103 9.25 -1.19 -2.20
CA SER A 103 8.10 -0.30 -2.42
C SER A 103 6.81 -0.87 -1.80
N ALA A 104 5.81 -0.01 -1.58
CA ALA A 104 4.49 -0.44 -1.13
C ALA A 104 3.92 -1.57 -2.01
N LYS A 105 3.95 -1.39 -3.35
CA LYS A 105 3.48 -2.38 -4.31
C LYS A 105 4.34 -3.66 -4.31
N GLY A 106 5.64 -3.54 -4.10
CA GLY A 106 6.54 -4.69 -3.90
C GLY A 106 6.24 -5.51 -2.64
N THR A 107 5.53 -4.96 -1.64
CA THR A 107 5.05 -5.71 -0.47
C THR A 107 3.70 -6.41 -0.69
N ALA A 108 3.06 -6.24 -1.84
CA ALA A 108 1.70 -6.70 -2.09
C ALA A 108 1.59 -8.23 -2.15
N VAL A 109 1.25 -8.86 -1.04
CA VAL A 109 0.90 -10.29 -1.02
C VAL A 109 -0.60 -10.42 -1.24
N ARG A 110 -1.05 -11.44 -1.99
CA ARG A 110 -2.48 -11.77 -2.06
C ARG A 110 -2.88 -12.63 -0.86
N ALA A 111 -4.09 -12.41 -0.32
CA ALA A 111 -4.56 -13.11 0.87
C ALA A 111 -4.66 -14.63 0.70
N ASP A 112 -5.01 -15.11 -0.49
CA ASP A 112 -5.05 -16.53 -0.85
C ASP A 112 -3.65 -17.15 -0.99
N ASN A 113 -2.65 -16.35 -1.30
CA ASN A 113 -1.25 -16.77 -1.41
C ASN A 113 -0.45 -16.56 -0.10
N TRP A 114 -1.11 -16.18 0.99
CA TRP A 114 -0.43 -16.00 2.27
C TRP A 114 0.14 -17.32 2.78
N CYS A 115 1.46 -17.38 2.91
CA CYS A 115 2.19 -18.57 3.35
C CYS A 115 3.40 -18.19 4.20
N GLU A 116 4.01 -19.18 4.85
CA GLU A 116 5.18 -18.98 5.70
C GLU A 116 6.36 -18.33 4.95
N SER A 117 6.53 -18.63 3.66
CA SER A 117 7.55 -17.99 2.82
C SER A 117 7.28 -16.50 2.61
N ALA A 118 6.02 -16.10 2.37
CA ALA A 118 5.63 -14.71 2.25
C ALA A 118 5.81 -13.95 3.58
N HIS A 119 5.40 -14.57 4.70
CA HIS A 119 5.65 -14.05 6.04
C HIS A 119 7.14 -13.81 6.26
N ARG A 120 7.97 -14.82 6.00
CA ARG A 120 9.43 -14.75 6.21
C ARG A 120 10.07 -13.69 5.32
N PHE A 121 9.62 -13.54 4.08
CA PHE A 121 10.11 -12.51 3.18
C PHE A 121 9.81 -11.10 3.70
N LEU A 122 8.55 -10.81 4.04
CA LEU A 122 8.17 -9.51 4.62
C LEU A 122 8.90 -9.26 5.94
N LYS A 123 9.04 -10.28 6.80
CA LYS A 123 9.79 -10.19 8.04
C LYS A 123 11.24 -9.83 7.79
N ARG A 124 11.92 -10.47 6.82
CA ARG A 124 13.30 -10.11 6.45
C ARG A 124 13.42 -8.68 5.94
N CYS A 125 12.46 -8.20 5.16
CA CYS A 125 12.44 -6.81 4.71
C CYS A 125 12.25 -5.84 5.88
N ALA A 126 11.34 -6.13 6.80
CA ALA A 126 11.12 -5.34 8.00
C ALA A 126 12.36 -5.35 8.93
N ASP A 127 13.01 -6.49 9.10
CA ASP A 127 14.26 -6.65 9.87
C ASP A 127 15.39 -5.85 9.22
N ALA A 128 15.46 -5.82 7.88
CA ALA A 128 16.39 -5.00 7.10
C ALA A 128 16.09 -3.49 7.12
N GLY A 129 14.98 -3.06 7.72
CA GLY A 129 14.62 -1.64 7.87
C GLY A 129 13.62 -1.09 6.85
N SER A 130 12.96 -1.94 6.05
CA SER A 130 11.86 -1.49 5.19
C SER A 130 10.67 -1.06 6.04
N LEU A 131 10.33 0.23 5.95
CA LEU A 131 9.18 0.81 6.64
C LEU A 131 7.87 0.27 6.07
N GLU A 132 7.79 0.12 4.74
CA GLU A 132 6.64 -0.45 4.03
C GLU A 132 6.39 -1.90 4.46
N ALA A 133 7.44 -2.74 4.49
CA ALA A 133 7.29 -4.12 4.93
C ALA A 133 6.93 -4.20 6.43
N SER A 134 7.48 -3.32 7.25
CA SER A 134 7.13 -3.22 8.67
C SER A 134 5.65 -2.84 8.84
N TYR A 135 5.17 -1.86 8.09
CA TYR A 135 3.78 -1.45 8.09
C TYR A 135 2.84 -2.57 7.61
N THR A 136 3.10 -3.13 6.42
CA THR A 136 2.29 -4.20 5.83
C THR A 136 2.22 -5.43 6.73
N LEU A 137 3.37 -5.93 7.22
CA LEU A 137 3.38 -7.07 8.14
C LEU A 137 2.75 -6.72 9.49
N GLY A 138 2.89 -5.49 9.96
CA GLY A 138 2.27 -4.99 11.17
C GLY A 138 0.74 -5.01 11.10
N MET A 139 0.17 -4.51 10.00
CA MET A 139 -1.27 -4.54 9.74
C MET A 139 -1.80 -5.98 9.67
N ILE A 140 -1.10 -6.87 8.96
CA ILE A 140 -1.49 -8.28 8.84
C ILE A 140 -1.45 -8.97 10.21
N LYS A 141 -0.37 -8.79 10.98
CA LYS A 141 -0.26 -9.36 12.32
C LYS A 141 -1.34 -8.84 13.25
N PHE A 142 -1.62 -7.54 13.21
CA PHE A 142 -2.60 -6.92 14.08
C PHE A 142 -4.03 -7.36 13.79
N TYR A 143 -4.46 -7.34 12.52
CA TYR A 143 -5.86 -7.59 12.18
C TYR A 143 -6.14 -9.04 11.77
N CYS A 144 -5.23 -9.70 11.03
CA CYS A 144 -5.50 -10.99 10.40
C CYS A 144 -4.98 -12.19 11.20
N LEU A 145 -3.87 -12.03 11.92
CA LEU A 145 -3.21 -13.12 12.67
C LEU A 145 -3.37 -12.99 14.19
N GLU A 146 -4.19 -12.06 14.64
CA GLU A 146 -4.51 -11.80 16.05
C GLU A 146 -3.31 -11.48 16.98
N ASN A 147 -2.13 -11.25 16.41
CA ASN A 147 -0.92 -10.87 17.14
C ASN A 147 -0.84 -9.34 17.28
N ARG A 148 -1.64 -8.80 18.19
CA ARG A 148 -1.84 -7.35 18.36
C ARG A 148 -0.58 -6.63 18.82
N GLY A 149 0.12 -7.21 19.80
CA GLY A 149 1.38 -6.65 20.32
C GLY A 149 2.46 -6.60 19.25
N GLY A 150 2.69 -7.72 18.54
CA GLY A 150 3.66 -7.78 17.45
C GLY A 150 3.30 -6.90 16.25
N GLY A 151 2.00 -6.81 15.93
CA GLY A 151 1.50 -5.93 14.87
C GLY A 151 1.71 -4.45 15.19
N THR A 152 1.35 -4.02 16.40
CA THR A 152 1.52 -2.64 16.87
C THR A 152 3.00 -2.26 16.94
N SER A 153 3.86 -3.16 17.42
CA SER A 153 5.31 -2.94 17.47
C SER A 153 5.91 -2.67 16.09
N LEU A 154 5.52 -3.44 15.07
CA LEU A 154 6.00 -3.23 13.69
C LEU A 154 5.46 -1.94 13.06
N MET A 155 4.19 -1.61 13.29
CA MET A 155 3.62 -0.32 12.87
C MET A 155 4.31 0.85 13.56
N ALA A 156 4.64 0.73 14.85
CA ALA A 156 5.39 1.73 15.59
C ALA A 156 6.80 1.91 15.04
N LYS A 157 7.49 0.82 14.66
CA LYS A 157 8.78 0.88 13.96
C LYS A 157 8.67 1.68 12.66
N ALA A 158 7.67 1.40 11.84
CA ALA A 158 7.42 2.15 10.60
C ALA A 158 7.11 3.64 10.88
N ALA A 159 6.28 3.91 11.89
CA ALA A 159 5.89 5.26 12.29
C ALA A 159 7.08 6.09 12.84
N MET A 160 8.01 5.47 13.58
CA MET A 160 9.25 6.12 14.01
C MET A 160 10.10 6.56 12.80
N GLY A 161 10.13 5.75 11.73
CA GLY A 161 10.71 6.09 10.44
C GLY A 161 9.90 7.07 9.58
N SER A 162 8.87 7.72 10.15
CA SER A 162 7.99 8.67 9.45
C SER A 162 7.16 8.05 8.31
N HIS A 163 6.75 6.79 8.47
CA HIS A 163 5.78 6.16 7.58
C HIS A 163 4.36 6.67 7.84
N SER A 164 3.83 7.47 6.92
CA SER A 164 2.59 8.23 7.12
C SER A 164 1.35 7.34 7.30
N ALA A 165 1.23 6.25 6.53
CA ALA A 165 0.12 5.29 6.66
C ALA A 165 0.18 4.47 7.96
N ALA A 166 1.37 4.26 8.52
CA ALA A 166 1.54 3.56 9.78
C ALA A 166 1.11 4.47 10.94
N LEU A 167 1.53 5.75 10.91
CA LEU A 167 1.08 6.78 11.84
C LEU A 167 -0.44 6.91 11.84
N TYR A 168 -1.06 6.96 10.66
CA TYR A 168 -2.51 7.04 10.56
C TYR A 168 -3.21 5.78 11.10
N SER A 169 -2.68 4.60 10.80
CA SER A 169 -3.24 3.33 11.32
C SER A 169 -3.16 3.26 12.84
N LEU A 170 -2.04 3.68 13.43
CA LEU A 170 -1.91 3.79 14.88
C LEU A 170 -2.87 4.84 15.46
N ALA A 171 -3.10 5.96 14.77
CA ALA A 171 -4.09 6.95 15.21
C ALA A 171 -5.50 6.35 15.28
N VAL A 172 -5.91 5.59 14.26
CA VAL A 172 -7.21 4.88 14.25
C VAL A 172 -7.31 3.87 15.40
N ILE A 173 -6.23 3.14 15.68
CA ILE A 173 -6.16 2.21 16.82
C ILE A 173 -6.38 2.97 18.14
N GLN A 174 -5.74 4.12 18.32
CA GLN A 174 -5.88 4.95 19.52
C GLN A 174 -7.29 5.56 19.67
N PHE A 175 -7.91 6.01 18.58
CA PHE A 175 -9.28 6.54 18.62
C PHE A 175 -10.32 5.47 19.01
N ASN A 176 -10.07 4.23 18.62
CA ASN A 176 -11.02 3.13 18.83
C ASN A 176 -10.70 2.24 20.04
N GLY A 177 -9.46 2.30 20.56
CA GLY A 177 -8.96 1.34 21.54
C GLY A 177 -8.93 -0.07 20.92
N SER A 178 -8.53 -0.17 19.66
CA SER A 178 -8.52 -1.43 18.90
C SER A 178 -7.52 -2.41 19.51
N GLY A 179 -7.88 -3.68 19.61
CA GLY A 179 -7.03 -4.74 20.15
C GLY A 179 -6.93 -4.76 21.68
N GLY A 180 -7.65 -3.87 22.38
CA GLY A 180 -7.70 -3.78 23.83
C GLY A 180 -9.13 -3.66 24.37
N SER A 181 -9.31 -2.94 25.47
CA SER A 181 -10.60 -2.61 26.10
C SER A 181 -11.21 -1.29 25.56
N LYS A 182 -12.47 -1.00 25.88
CA LYS A 182 -13.12 0.28 25.48
C LYS A 182 -12.45 1.49 26.14
N ASN A 183 -11.78 1.27 27.27
CA ASN A 183 -11.11 2.30 28.06
C ASN A 183 -9.69 2.59 27.55
N ASP A 184 -9.18 1.79 26.62
CA ASP A 184 -7.83 1.95 26.06
C ASP A 184 -7.77 3.03 24.96
N LYS A 185 -8.86 3.78 24.79
CA LYS A 185 -8.92 4.91 23.86
C LYS A 185 -8.08 6.05 24.37
N ASP A 186 -7.11 6.48 23.58
CA ASP A 186 -6.37 7.72 23.81
C ASP A 186 -6.59 8.68 22.64
N LEU A 187 -7.58 9.56 22.80
CA LEU A 187 -7.94 10.51 21.75
C LEU A 187 -6.83 11.53 21.51
N ARG A 188 -6.06 11.91 22.54
CA ARG A 188 -4.98 12.90 22.40
C ARG A 188 -3.81 12.29 21.63
N ALA A 189 -3.42 11.06 21.97
CA ALA A 189 -2.42 10.32 21.20
C ALA A 189 -2.88 10.08 19.76
N GLY A 190 -4.16 9.75 19.57
CA GLY A 190 -4.80 9.62 18.25
C GLY A 190 -4.64 10.89 17.41
N VAL A 191 -5.01 12.06 17.95
CA VAL A 191 -4.85 13.36 17.27
C VAL A 191 -3.38 13.65 16.96
N ALA A 192 -2.46 13.42 17.90
CA ALA A 192 -1.04 13.70 17.69
C ALA A 192 -0.44 12.85 16.55
N LEU A 193 -0.75 11.55 16.52
CA LEU A 193 -0.35 10.65 15.44
C LEU A 193 -0.97 11.06 14.10
N CYS A 194 -2.25 11.45 14.13
CA CYS A 194 -2.98 11.90 12.95
C CYS A 194 -2.38 13.19 12.38
N ALA A 195 -2.05 14.17 13.23
CA ALA A 195 -1.39 15.40 12.83
C ALA A 195 -0.01 15.15 12.22
N ARG A 196 0.78 14.24 12.81
CA ARG A 196 2.08 13.85 12.24
C ARG A 196 1.92 13.16 10.87
N ALA A 197 0.94 12.27 10.71
CA ALA A 197 0.64 11.64 9.42
C ALA A 197 0.19 12.67 8.37
N ALA A 198 -0.65 13.63 8.75
CA ALA A 198 -1.14 14.70 7.89
C ALA A 198 -0.02 15.64 7.41
N TYR A 199 0.93 15.95 8.31
CA TYR A 199 2.13 16.73 7.99
C TYR A 199 3.00 16.01 6.94
N LEU A 200 3.12 14.68 7.04
CA LEU A 200 3.82 13.83 6.08
C LEU A 200 3.01 13.54 4.80
N GLY A 201 1.88 14.23 4.59
CA GLY A 201 1.09 14.17 3.37
C GLY A 201 -0.01 13.11 3.33
N HIS A 202 -0.29 12.40 4.44
CA HIS A 202 -1.37 11.42 4.47
C HIS A 202 -2.75 12.09 4.41
N VAL A 203 -3.44 11.98 3.28
CA VAL A 203 -4.69 12.72 3.00
C VAL A 203 -5.82 12.33 3.97
N ASP A 204 -5.98 11.04 4.26
CA ASP A 204 -7.04 10.61 5.19
C ASP A 204 -6.77 11.06 6.63
N ALA A 205 -5.50 11.22 7.00
CA ALA A 205 -5.15 11.72 8.32
C ALA A 205 -5.45 13.22 8.42
N LEU A 206 -5.17 13.97 7.35
CA LEU A 206 -5.55 15.38 7.27
C LEU A 206 -7.06 15.57 7.38
N ARG A 207 -7.83 14.69 6.73
CA ARG A 207 -9.30 14.66 6.81
C ARG A 207 -9.79 14.35 8.22
N GLU A 208 -9.25 13.31 8.85
CA GLU A 208 -9.61 12.93 10.22
C GLU A 208 -9.26 14.05 11.21
N LEU A 209 -8.10 14.70 11.06
CA LEU A 209 -7.70 15.86 11.87
C LEU A 209 -8.68 17.03 11.69
N GLY A 210 -9.14 17.30 10.46
CA GLY A 210 -10.16 18.30 10.18
C GLY A 210 -11.45 18.03 10.94
N HIS A 211 -11.90 16.78 10.99
CA HIS A 211 -13.06 16.39 11.80
C HIS A 211 -12.80 16.47 13.30
N CYS A 212 -11.61 16.09 13.78
CA CYS A 212 -11.26 16.20 15.19
C CYS A 212 -11.33 17.66 15.68
N LEU A 213 -10.85 18.61 14.87
CA LEU A 213 -10.94 20.05 15.19
C LEU A 213 -12.37 20.58 15.13
N GLN A 214 -13.19 20.13 14.19
CA GLN A 214 -14.61 20.55 14.13
C GLN A 214 -15.42 20.04 15.33
N ASP A 215 -15.18 18.79 15.74
CA ASP A 215 -15.96 18.13 16.79
C ASP A 215 -15.36 18.36 18.20
N GLY A 216 -14.15 18.90 18.32
CA GLY A 216 -13.41 18.94 19.58
C GLY A 216 -13.00 17.55 20.08
N TYR A 217 -12.78 16.60 19.15
CA TYR A 217 -12.53 15.20 19.46
C TYR A 217 -11.05 14.94 19.76
N GLY A 218 -10.70 14.86 21.04
CA GLY A 218 -9.31 14.67 21.49
C GLY A 218 -8.43 15.93 21.40
N VAL A 219 -8.98 17.05 20.95
CA VAL A 219 -8.31 18.35 20.78
C VAL A 219 -9.31 19.48 21.06
N ARG A 220 -8.80 20.69 21.35
CA ARG A 220 -9.66 21.88 21.47
C ARG A 220 -10.37 22.13 20.14
N GLN A 221 -11.67 22.38 20.21
CA GLN A 221 -12.47 22.67 19.02
C GLN A 221 -11.97 23.93 18.31
N ASN A 222 -11.77 23.83 17.00
CA ASN A 222 -11.46 24.93 16.09
C ASN A 222 -12.14 24.65 14.74
N VAL A 223 -13.39 25.10 14.61
CA VAL A 223 -14.22 24.82 13.43
C VAL A 223 -13.62 25.42 12.15
N ALA A 224 -13.07 26.63 12.22
CA ALA A 224 -12.50 27.32 11.07
C ALA A 224 -11.30 26.56 10.49
N GLU A 225 -10.35 26.16 11.34
CA GLU A 225 -9.19 25.38 10.93
C GLU A 225 -9.58 23.96 10.49
N GLY A 226 -10.52 23.34 11.19
CA GLY A 226 -11.05 22.03 10.81
C GLY A 226 -11.65 22.03 9.41
N ARG A 227 -12.45 23.06 9.04
CA ARG A 227 -12.96 23.24 7.68
C ARG A 227 -11.84 23.42 6.66
N ARG A 228 -10.84 24.25 6.98
CA ARG A 228 -9.67 24.47 6.11
C ARG A 228 -8.94 23.16 5.80
N PHE A 229 -8.73 22.29 6.79
CA PHE A 229 -8.10 20.99 6.57
C PHE A 229 -8.93 20.03 5.72
N LEU A 230 -10.27 20.05 5.85
CA LEU A 230 -11.12 19.23 4.97
C LEU A 230 -11.04 19.68 3.50
N VAL A 231 -11.05 20.99 3.25
CA VAL A 231 -10.86 21.55 1.90
C VAL A 231 -9.48 21.16 1.35
N GLN A 232 -8.43 21.29 2.18
CA GLN A 232 -7.08 20.91 1.80
C GLN A 232 -6.94 19.41 1.51
N ALA A 233 -7.61 18.54 2.28
CA ALA A 233 -7.62 17.10 2.02
C ALA A 233 -8.27 16.77 0.67
N ASN A 234 -9.39 17.41 0.34
CA ASN A 234 -10.06 17.26 -0.95
C ASN A 234 -9.18 17.75 -2.11
N ALA A 235 -8.51 18.91 -1.95
CA ALA A 235 -7.60 19.44 -2.96
C ALA A 235 -6.40 18.51 -3.20
N ARG A 236 -5.79 17.95 -2.14
CA ARG A 236 -4.68 16.99 -2.26
C ARG A 236 -5.11 15.67 -2.91
N GLU A 237 -6.31 15.20 -2.60
CA GLU A 237 -6.90 14.01 -3.24
C GLU A 237 -7.07 14.23 -4.74
N LEU A 238 -7.68 15.36 -5.13
CA LEU A 238 -7.86 15.73 -6.54
C LEU A 238 -6.52 15.86 -7.27
N ALA A 239 -5.54 16.54 -6.67
CA ALA A 239 -4.21 16.71 -7.26
C ALA A 239 -3.49 15.36 -7.47
N SER A 240 -3.63 14.41 -6.53
CA SER A 240 -3.07 13.06 -6.65
C SER A 240 -3.66 12.30 -7.85
N VAL A 241 -4.97 12.39 -8.03
CA VAL A 241 -5.67 11.74 -9.15
C VAL A 241 -5.30 12.37 -10.50
N LEU A 242 -5.24 13.71 -10.57
CA LEU A 242 -4.83 14.41 -11.79
C LEU A 242 -3.38 14.13 -12.18
N SER A 243 -2.48 14.00 -11.20
CA SER A 243 -1.07 13.67 -11.45
C SER A 243 -0.87 12.22 -11.91
N SER A 244 -1.79 11.33 -11.53
CA SER A 244 -1.76 9.90 -11.90
C SER A 244 -2.45 9.60 -13.24
N ALA A 245 -3.30 10.51 -13.71
CA ALA A 245 -3.93 10.40 -15.02
C ALA A 245 -2.93 10.80 -16.12
N SER A 246 -2.70 9.93 -17.09
CA SER A 246 -1.99 10.30 -18.33
C SER A 246 -2.59 11.57 -18.93
N SER A 247 -1.82 12.39 -19.64
CA SER A 247 -2.31 13.65 -20.24
C SER A 247 -3.56 13.46 -21.13
N SER A 248 -3.75 12.27 -21.71
CA SER A 248 -4.97 11.88 -22.44
C SER A 248 -6.17 11.54 -21.55
N ALA A 249 -5.95 10.93 -20.38
CA ALA A 249 -7.01 10.62 -19.41
C ALA A 249 -7.49 11.87 -18.68
N ALA A 250 -6.60 12.83 -18.39
CA ALA A 250 -6.96 14.13 -17.83
C ALA A 250 -7.94 14.91 -18.73
N ALA A 251 -7.78 14.82 -20.06
CA ALA A 251 -8.71 15.41 -21.04
C ALA A 251 -10.06 14.69 -21.04
N THR A 252 -10.09 13.36 -20.95
CA THR A 252 -11.35 12.58 -20.87
C THR A 252 -12.10 12.81 -19.56
N LEU A 253 -11.39 12.99 -18.44
CA LEU A 253 -11.99 13.31 -17.13
C LEU A 253 -12.71 14.68 -17.11
N MET A 254 -12.31 15.59 -18.01
CA MET A 254 -12.92 16.91 -18.20
C MET A 254 -13.94 16.96 -19.36
N SER A 255 -13.96 15.95 -20.25
CA SER A 255 -14.69 16.01 -21.52
C SER A 255 -15.87 15.04 -21.65
N LEU A 256 -16.18 14.20 -20.64
CA LEU A 256 -17.40 13.38 -20.61
C LEU A 256 -18.63 14.22 -20.22
N GLN A 257 -18.85 15.29 -20.99
CA GLN A 257 -20.19 15.81 -21.21
C GLN A 257 -20.87 14.82 -22.17
N SER A 258 -21.92 14.13 -21.71
CA SER A 258 -22.83 13.37 -22.57
C SER A 258 -22.35 11.99 -23.05
N ALA A 259 -22.40 10.99 -22.19
CA ALA A 259 -22.62 9.60 -22.65
C ALA A 259 -23.34 8.78 -21.56
N LYS A 260 -24.66 8.68 -21.67
CA LYS A 260 -25.44 7.65 -20.97
C LYS A 260 -24.97 6.28 -21.47
N GLY A 261 -24.28 5.53 -20.61
CA GLY A 261 -24.09 4.09 -20.77
C GLY A 261 -22.68 3.68 -21.20
N THR A 262 -21.81 3.41 -20.23
CA THR A 262 -20.76 2.39 -20.32
C THR A 262 -20.44 1.88 -18.91
N ARG A 263 -20.02 0.61 -18.83
CA ARG A 263 -19.99 -0.23 -17.61
C ARG A 263 -19.08 0.32 -16.49
N GLY A 264 -19.54 0.09 -15.25
CA GLY A 264 -19.08 0.71 -14.02
C GLY A 264 -17.60 0.54 -13.68
N PHE A 265 -16.92 1.69 -13.56
CA PHE A 265 -15.82 1.88 -12.63
C PHE A 265 -16.38 2.61 -11.39
N PRO A 266 -15.89 2.35 -10.17
CA PRO A 266 -16.30 3.08 -8.97
C PRO A 266 -15.86 4.55 -9.11
N SER A 267 -16.80 5.40 -9.51
CA SER A 267 -16.64 6.84 -9.72
C SER A 267 -16.71 7.59 -8.39
N CYS A 268 -15.73 8.44 -8.06
CA CYS A 268 -15.89 9.38 -6.93
C CYS A 268 -16.65 10.64 -7.38
N SER A 269 -17.66 10.97 -6.58
CA SER A 269 -18.56 12.13 -6.73
C SER A 269 -18.00 13.43 -6.16
N LEU A 270 -16.67 13.60 -6.06
CA LEU A 270 -16.10 14.82 -5.44
C LEU A 270 -16.47 16.08 -6.26
N LEU A 271 -16.69 15.90 -7.57
CA LEU A 271 -17.08 16.94 -8.52
C LEU A 271 -18.20 16.47 -9.46
N SER A 272 -18.96 15.42 -9.11
CA SER A 272 -20.05 14.92 -9.97
C SER A 272 -21.07 16.01 -10.26
N ASP A 273 -21.34 16.87 -9.27
CA ASP A 273 -22.24 18.01 -9.38
C ASP A 273 -21.70 19.08 -10.36
N PHE A 274 -20.39 19.04 -10.64
CA PHE A 274 -19.69 19.85 -11.64
C PHE A 274 -19.30 19.05 -12.89
N GLY A 275 -19.77 17.81 -13.05
CA GLY A 275 -19.51 16.96 -14.21
C GLY A 275 -18.13 16.31 -14.28
N CYS A 276 -17.28 16.39 -13.23
CA CYS A 276 -15.99 15.72 -13.22
C CYS A 276 -16.06 14.40 -12.42
N ASN A 277 -15.75 13.29 -13.07
CA ASN A 277 -15.62 11.99 -12.42
C ASN A 277 -14.17 11.79 -11.97
N VAL A 278 -13.92 11.66 -10.67
CA VAL A 278 -12.56 11.45 -10.14
C VAL A 278 -12.44 9.98 -9.75
N PRO A 279 -11.50 9.19 -10.29
CA PRO A 279 -11.29 7.82 -9.81
C PRO A 279 -10.97 7.76 -8.31
N ALA A 280 -11.48 6.75 -7.62
CA ALA A 280 -11.09 6.49 -6.24
C ALA A 280 -9.58 6.21 -6.15
N PRO A 281 -8.85 6.81 -5.19
CA PRO A 281 -7.44 6.49 -4.98
C PRO A 281 -7.23 4.99 -4.77
N GLU A 282 -6.15 4.44 -5.35
CA GLU A 282 -5.81 3.03 -5.17
C GLU A 282 -5.54 2.75 -3.68
N ALA A 283 -6.26 1.77 -3.12
CA ALA A 283 -6.07 1.38 -1.72
C ALA A 283 -4.67 0.76 -1.52
N HIS A 284 -4.06 1.07 -0.37
CA HIS A 284 -2.76 0.53 0.02
C HIS A 284 -2.77 -1.02 -0.02
N PRO A 285 -1.68 -1.69 -0.47
CA PRO A 285 -1.61 -3.15 -0.54
C PRO A 285 -2.00 -3.88 0.75
N ALA A 286 -1.60 -3.36 1.91
CA ALA A 286 -2.04 -3.87 3.22
C ALA A 286 -3.57 -3.85 3.40
N ASN A 287 -4.26 -2.78 2.97
CA ASN A 287 -5.72 -2.69 3.07
C ASN A 287 -6.40 -3.68 2.12
N ARG A 288 -5.89 -3.79 0.89
CA ARG A 288 -6.36 -4.78 -0.10
C ARG A 288 -6.21 -6.20 0.42
N PHE A 289 -5.07 -6.51 1.05
CA PHE A 289 -4.84 -7.80 1.69
C PHE A 289 -5.89 -8.08 2.76
N MET A 290 -6.13 -7.16 3.70
CA MET A 290 -7.11 -7.36 4.76
C MET A 290 -8.53 -7.53 4.20
N ALA A 291 -8.95 -6.68 3.26
CA ALA A 291 -10.25 -6.79 2.62
C ALA A 291 -10.44 -8.19 2.00
N ALA A 292 -9.46 -8.67 1.23
CA ALA A 292 -9.49 -10.00 0.63
C ALA A 292 -9.43 -11.13 1.68
N TRP A 293 -8.65 -10.96 2.75
CA TRP A 293 -8.48 -11.94 3.82
C TRP A 293 -9.80 -12.26 4.52
N PHE A 294 -10.54 -11.22 4.87
CA PHE A 294 -11.85 -11.36 5.53
C PHE A 294 -12.93 -11.76 4.54
N ALA A 295 -12.94 -11.20 3.31
CA ALA A 295 -13.92 -11.58 2.30
C ALA A 295 -13.87 -13.09 1.98
N ALA A 296 -12.67 -13.67 1.83
CA ALA A 296 -12.49 -15.10 1.57
C ALA A 296 -12.97 -16.01 2.72
N ARG A 297 -13.23 -15.44 3.90
CA ARG A 297 -13.67 -16.15 5.12
C ARG A 297 -15.09 -15.82 5.53
N GLY A 298 -15.88 -15.16 4.67
CA GLY A 298 -17.25 -14.75 5.02
C GLY A 298 -17.31 -13.55 5.98
N GLY A 299 -16.28 -12.70 5.98
CA GLY A 299 -16.12 -11.59 6.90
C GLY A 299 -15.43 -11.98 8.21
N PRO A 300 -15.33 -11.06 9.18
CA PRO A 300 -14.74 -11.36 10.47
C PRO A 300 -15.58 -12.36 11.27
N ALA A 301 -16.90 -12.39 11.04
CA ALA A 301 -17.81 -13.38 11.65
C ALA A 301 -17.52 -14.84 11.25
N GLY A 302 -16.91 -15.09 10.09
CA GLY A 302 -16.52 -16.45 9.69
C GLY A 302 -15.13 -16.87 10.19
N ILE A 303 -14.46 -16.05 11.00
CA ILE A 303 -13.23 -16.42 11.72
C ILE A 303 -13.60 -16.81 13.16
N ALA A 304 -12.93 -17.83 13.70
CA ALA A 304 -13.11 -18.23 15.09
C ALA A 304 -12.91 -17.04 16.03
N GLY A 305 -13.86 -16.82 16.96
CA GLY A 305 -13.82 -15.66 17.88
C GLY A 305 -14.27 -14.33 17.27
N GLY A 306 -14.65 -14.30 15.98
CA GLY A 306 -15.07 -13.09 15.28
C GLY A 306 -16.59 -12.87 15.20
N ASP A 307 -17.39 -13.70 15.87
CA ASP A 307 -18.85 -13.56 15.84
C ASP A 307 -19.29 -12.15 16.26
N GLY A 308 -20.22 -11.58 15.50
CA GLY A 308 -20.75 -10.23 15.68
C GLY A 308 -19.79 -9.06 15.38
N LEU A 309 -18.54 -9.33 14.99
CA LEU A 309 -17.61 -8.30 14.51
C LEU A 309 -17.98 -7.87 13.09
N ARG A 310 -17.69 -6.61 12.77
CA ARG A 310 -18.06 -6.00 11.49
C ARG A 310 -16.85 -5.50 10.73
N MET A 311 -16.98 -5.41 9.41
CA MET A 311 -16.01 -4.68 8.58
C MET A 311 -16.35 -3.18 8.57
N CYS A 312 -15.33 -2.35 8.36
CA CYS A 312 -15.55 -0.96 7.98
C CYS A 312 -16.26 -0.92 6.62
N SER A 313 -17.34 -0.14 6.51
CA SER A 313 -18.16 -0.05 5.29
C SER A 313 -17.45 0.61 4.12
N HIS A 314 -16.42 1.43 4.35
CA HIS A 314 -15.60 1.96 3.27
C HIS A 314 -14.78 0.83 2.61
N VAL A 315 -15.13 0.45 1.39
CA VAL A 315 -14.59 -0.71 0.65
C VAL A 315 -13.05 -0.69 0.56
N GLY A 316 -12.43 0.48 0.43
CA GLY A 316 -10.97 0.63 0.36
C GLY A 316 -10.22 0.51 1.70
N CYS A 317 -10.93 0.39 2.83
CA CYS A 317 -10.33 0.35 4.16
C CYS A 317 -9.86 -1.06 4.55
N GLY A 318 -10.74 -2.05 4.43
CA GLY A 318 -10.44 -3.45 4.79
C GLY A 318 -10.23 -3.72 6.29
N ARG A 319 -10.42 -2.73 7.19
CA ARG A 319 -10.27 -2.96 8.65
C ARG A 319 -11.51 -3.66 9.24
N PRO A 320 -11.35 -4.77 9.98
CA PRO A 320 -12.39 -5.35 10.82
C PRO A 320 -12.44 -4.67 12.19
N GLU A 321 -13.58 -4.74 12.86
CA GLU A 321 -13.65 -4.56 14.30
C GLU A 321 -12.76 -5.59 15.01
N THR A 322 -12.17 -5.18 16.12
CA THR A 322 -11.44 -6.06 17.04
C THR A 322 -12.27 -6.42 18.27
N ARG A 323 -13.35 -5.66 18.49
CA ARG A 323 -14.35 -5.86 19.53
C ARG A 323 -15.72 -5.44 18.99
N ARG A 324 -16.80 -6.07 19.47
CA ARG A 324 -18.17 -5.73 19.06
C ARG A 324 -18.45 -4.25 19.31
N HIS A 325 -19.05 -3.60 18.31
CA HIS A 325 -19.50 -2.21 18.38
C HIS A 325 -18.36 -1.21 18.65
N GLU A 326 -17.17 -1.55 18.18
CA GLU A 326 -16.01 -0.66 18.19
C GLU A 326 -16.19 0.49 17.20
N PHE A 327 -16.76 0.19 16.02
CA PHE A 327 -16.90 1.16 14.94
C PHE A 327 -18.12 2.06 15.13
N ARG A 328 -17.98 3.31 14.67
CA ARG A 328 -19.06 4.29 14.71
C ARG A 328 -20.09 3.95 13.64
N ARG A 329 -21.37 3.98 14.01
CA ARG A 329 -22.46 3.82 13.04
C ARG A 329 -22.81 5.15 12.39
N CYS A 330 -23.32 5.12 11.17
CA CYS A 330 -23.95 6.29 10.59
C CYS A 330 -25.09 6.76 11.51
N SER A 331 -25.10 8.04 11.87
CA SER A 331 -26.09 8.60 12.80
C SER A 331 -27.50 8.68 12.19
N VAL A 332 -27.62 8.62 10.86
CA VAL A 332 -28.91 8.69 10.15
C VAL A 332 -29.53 7.30 10.03
N CYS A 333 -28.84 6.37 9.34
CA CYS A 333 -29.40 5.05 9.05
C CYS A 333 -29.01 3.97 10.05
N GLY A 334 -27.93 4.13 10.82
CA GLY A 334 -27.42 3.09 11.73
C GLY A 334 -26.92 1.79 11.08
N ALA A 335 -27.04 1.63 9.76
CA ALA A 335 -26.76 0.37 9.05
C ALA A 335 -25.26 0.15 8.76
N VAL A 336 -24.56 1.21 8.37
CA VAL A 336 -23.12 1.18 8.03
C VAL A 336 -22.24 1.56 9.23
N ASN A 337 -20.99 1.08 9.23
CA ASN A 337 -20.06 1.19 10.36
C ASN A 337 -18.68 1.66 9.87
N TYR A 338 -18.04 2.60 10.57
CA TYR A 338 -16.79 3.21 10.15
C TYR A 338 -15.73 3.20 11.26
N CYS A 339 -14.51 2.86 10.89
CA CYS A 339 -13.35 2.91 11.79
C CYS A 339 -12.84 4.34 12.06
N SER A 340 -13.22 5.32 11.22
CA SER A 340 -12.77 6.72 11.29
C SER A 340 -13.79 7.65 10.60
N ARG A 341 -13.76 8.95 10.91
CA ARG A 341 -14.57 9.96 10.18
C ARG A 341 -14.12 10.10 8.73
N ALA A 342 -12.83 9.91 8.44
CA ALA A 342 -12.29 9.92 7.10
C ALA A 342 -12.89 8.78 6.25
N CYS A 343 -12.99 7.55 6.79
CA CYS A 343 -13.69 6.46 6.10
C CYS A 343 -15.17 6.77 5.89
N GLN A 344 -15.86 7.35 6.89
CA GLN A 344 -17.25 7.79 6.73
C GLN A 344 -17.39 8.81 5.59
N ALA A 345 -16.52 9.82 5.55
CA ALA A 345 -16.56 10.86 4.54
C ALA A 345 -16.23 10.34 3.13
N LEU A 346 -15.30 9.40 3.00
CA LEU A 346 -14.98 8.76 1.72
C LEU A 346 -16.15 7.90 1.22
N ASP A 347 -16.74 7.09 2.08
CA ASP A 347 -17.88 6.25 1.72
C ASP A 347 -19.12 7.09 1.37
N TRP A 348 -19.36 8.17 2.11
CA TRP A 348 -20.41 9.15 1.82
C TRP A 348 -20.30 9.73 0.41
N LYS A 349 -19.08 10.07 -0.02
CA LYS A 349 -18.81 10.60 -1.37
C LYS A 349 -19.06 9.58 -2.47
N VAL A 350 -18.79 8.30 -2.23
CA VAL A 350 -18.77 7.28 -3.29
C VAL A 350 -20.11 6.56 -3.43
N ALA A 351 -20.78 6.20 -2.33
CA ALA A 351 -21.98 5.37 -2.39
C ALA A 351 -23.01 5.74 -1.32
N HIS A 352 -22.59 5.96 -0.07
CA HIS A 352 -23.55 5.97 1.04
C HIS A 352 -24.57 7.12 0.97
N LYS A 353 -24.23 8.28 0.38
CA LYS A 353 -25.16 9.43 0.27
C LYS A 353 -26.47 9.08 -0.45
N VAL A 354 -26.45 8.16 -1.41
CA VAL A 354 -27.67 7.79 -2.18
C VAL A 354 -28.49 6.69 -1.51
N GLU A 355 -27.87 5.89 -0.66
CA GLU A 355 -28.50 4.75 0.03
C GLU A 355 -28.95 5.07 1.46
N CYS A 356 -28.50 6.20 2.01
CA CYS A 356 -28.75 6.55 3.40
C CYS A 356 -30.20 7.00 3.62
N ALA A 357 -30.99 6.15 4.28
CA ALA A 357 -32.33 6.47 4.77
C ALA A 357 -32.41 6.30 6.30
N PRO A 358 -33.20 7.13 7.01
CA PRO A 358 -33.49 6.90 8.43
C PRO A 358 -34.01 5.49 8.65
N MET A 359 -33.51 4.81 9.67
CA MET A 359 -34.01 3.48 10.03
C MET A 359 -35.36 3.66 10.72
N ASP A 360 -36.44 3.10 10.14
CA ASP A 360 -37.78 3.06 10.76
C ASP A 360 -37.73 2.20 12.02
N ARG A 361 -37.32 2.79 13.14
CA ARG A 361 -37.03 2.07 14.38
C ARG A 361 -38.15 2.19 15.43
N TRP A 362 -39.40 2.33 14.99
CA TRP A 362 -40.54 2.55 15.89
C TRP A 362 -41.63 1.46 15.90
N LEU A 363 -41.59 0.44 15.03
CA LEU A 363 -42.67 -0.58 14.99
C LEU A 363 -42.30 -1.99 15.49
N ASN A 364 -41.01 -2.32 15.64
CA ASN A 364 -40.61 -3.71 15.97
C ASN A 364 -40.19 -3.96 17.42
N TYR A 365 -40.17 -2.94 18.30
CA TYR A 365 -39.90 -3.12 19.73
C TYR A 365 -41.16 -3.36 20.59
N ALA A 366 -42.35 -3.38 19.98
CA ALA A 366 -43.60 -3.61 20.71
C ALA A 366 -44.05 -5.09 20.74
N VAL A 367 -43.29 -6.03 20.17
CA VAL A 367 -43.74 -7.44 20.03
C VAL A 367 -42.81 -8.48 20.68
N VAL A 368 -41.61 -8.12 21.13
CA VAL A 368 -40.77 -9.06 21.88
C VAL A 368 -40.30 -8.37 23.16
N GLY A 369 -41.00 -8.67 24.24
CA GLY A 369 -40.58 -8.31 25.57
C GLY A 369 -39.33 -9.11 25.93
N ASP A 370 -38.18 -8.45 25.93
CA ASP A 370 -37.04 -8.81 26.76
C ASP A 370 -36.38 -7.51 27.22
N GLY A 371 -36.31 -7.35 28.54
CA GLY A 371 -35.99 -6.10 29.24
C GLY A 371 -34.51 -5.74 29.21
N GLU A 372 -33.99 -5.34 28.06
CA GLU A 372 -32.67 -4.72 27.95
C GLU A 372 -32.81 -3.25 27.54
N ALA A 373 -32.40 -2.35 28.44
CA ALA A 373 -32.51 -0.92 28.25
C ALA A 373 -31.69 -0.45 27.02
N PRO A 374 -32.22 0.46 26.20
CA PRO A 374 -31.48 1.00 25.06
C PRO A 374 -30.20 1.70 25.53
N PRO A 375 -29.07 1.57 24.81
CA PRO A 375 -27.85 2.29 25.14
C PRO A 375 -28.10 3.80 25.08
N PRO A 376 -27.46 4.60 25.96
CA PRO A 376 -27.74 6.02 26.05
C PRO A 376 -27.53 6.69 24.69
N ALA A 377 -28.54 7.47 24.27
CA ALA A 377 -28.46 8.32 23.11
C ALA A 377 -27.22 9.21 23.26
N ASN A 378 -26.31 9.16 22.28
CA ASN A 378 -25.30 10.19 22.14
C ASN A 378 -26.04 11.51 21.93
N HIS A 379 -26.15 12.32 22.98
CA HIS A 379 -26.57 13.71 22.89
C HIS A 379 -25.54 14.47 22.06
N ALA A 380 -25.79 14.49 20.75
CA ALA A 380 -25.34 15.50 19.81
C ALA A 380 -26.43 15.61 18.72
N VAL A 381 -27.67 15.82 19.16
CA VAL A 381 -28.67 16.49 18.34
C VAL A 381 -28.37 17.98 18.46
N MET A 382 -27.60 18.50 17.51
CA MET A 382 -27.87 19.83 17.01
C MET A 382 -27.96 19.70 15.50
N ALA A 383 -29.18 19.93 15.04
CA ALA A 383 -29.50 20.16 13.65
C ALA A 383 -28.56 21.23 13.09
N ASN A 384 -27.97 20.94 11.95
CA ASN A 384 -27.87 21.93 10.87
C ASN A 384 -28.07 21.19 9.56
N ARG A 385 -29.32 21.20 9.12
CA ARG A 385 -29.67 21.12 7.71
C ARG A 385 -29.21 22.40 7.02
N ALA A 386 -28.98 22.25 5.72
CA ALA A 386 -28.89 23.27 4.67
C ALA A 386 -27.48 23.80 4.35
N ALA A 387 -27.04 23.35 3.17
CA ALA A 387 -26.41 24.10 2.08
C ALA A 387 -24.98 24.64 2.25
N GLU A 388 -24.22 24.37 1.17
CA GLU A 388 -22.89 24.87 0.75
C GLU A 388 -21.64 24.11 1.24
#